data_AF-A0A846TFC5-F1
#
_entry.id   AF-A0A846TFC5-F1
#
_cell.length_a   1.000
_cell.length_b   1.000
_cell.length_c   1.000
_cell.angle_alpha   90.00
_cell.angle_beta   90.00
_cell.angle_gamma   90.00
#
_symmetry.space_group_name_H-M   'P 1'
#
loop_
_entity.id
_entity.type
_entity.pdbx_description
1 polymer ?
#
loop_
_entity_poly.entity_id
_entity_poly.type
_entity_poly.pdbx_seq_one_letter_code
_entity_poly.pdbx_strand_id
1 'polypeptide(L)' 'MKVNATYLMRLAALIILIFGGTLVIVYSQTGEVLMDQVIGTSIGVVLLIGSFIWRMVKRSE' A
#
# COMPACT_ATOMS: atom_id res chain seq x y z
N MET A 1 -7.87 -13.50 16.57
CA MET A 1 -8.43 -13.27 15.22
C MET A 1 -7.42 -13.75 14.18
N LYS A 2 -7.78 -14.70 13.29
CA LYS A 2 -6.91 -15.11 12.17
C LYS A 2 -6.86 -13.96 11.17
N VAL A 3 -5.82 -13.14 11.21
CA VAL A 3 -5.58 -12.15 10.16
C VAL A 3 -5.31 -12.93 8.87
N ASN A 4 -6.27 -12.89 7.96
CA ASN A 4 -6.11 -13.47 6.64
C ASN A 4 -5.18 -12.55 5.85
N ALA A 5 -3.89 -12.88 5.82
CA ALA A 5 -2.85 -12.11 5.15
C ALA A 5 -3.23 -11.73 3.71
N THR A 6 -4.02 -12.56 3.02
CA THR A 6 -4.57 -12.27 1.70
C THR A 6 -5.46 -11.01 1.66
N TYR A 7 -6.32 -10.79 2.66
CA TYR A 7 -7.15 -9.57 2.72
C TYR A 7 -6.30 -8.34 3.06
N LEU A 8 -5.29 -8.50 3.92
CA LEU A 8 -4.39 -7.39 4.26
C LEU A 8 -3.54 -6.95 3.05
N MET A 9 -3.07 -7.90 2.25
CA MET A 9 -2.40 -7.62 0.97
C MET A 9 -3.33 -6.91 -0.02
N ARG A 10 -4.59 -7.34 -0.13
CA ARG A 10 -5.59 -6.68 -1.01
C ARG A 10 -5.87 -5.26 -0.55
N LEU A 11 -6.04 -5.05 0.75
CA LEU A 11 -6.23 -3.73 1.34
C LEU A 11 -5.04 -2.82 1.05
N ALA A 12 -3.82 -3.29 1.29
CA ALA A 12 -2.61 -2.54 1.01
C ALA A 12 -2.49 -2.18 -0.48
N ALA A 13 -2.80 -3.12 -1.39
CA ALA A 13 -2.83 -2.85 -2.82
C ALA A 13 -3.87 -1.79 -3.20
N LEU A 14 -5.06 -1.81 -2.60
CA LEU A 14 -6.10 -0.79 -2.81
C LEU A 14 -5.66 0.59 -2.29
N ILE A 15 -5.01 0.65 -1.12
CA ILE A 15 -4.46 1.91 -0.58
C ILE A 15 -3.42 2.49 -1.54
N ILE A 16 -2.48 1.66 -2.02
CA ILE A 16 -1.47 2.09 -3.00
C ILE A 16 -2.14 2.55 -4.30
N LEU A 17 -3.16 1.83 -4.78
CA LEU A 17 -3.87 2.19 -6.01
C LEU A 17 -4.58 3.54 -5.88
N ILE A 18 -5.28 3.78 -4.77
CA ILE A 18 -6.03 5.02 -4.55
C ILE A 18 -5.05 6.18 -4.31
N PHE A 19 -4.22 6.10 -3.27
CA PHE A 19 -3.33 7.21 -2.93
C PHE A 19 -2.22 7.41 -3.95
N GLY A 20 -1.60 6.33 -4.42
CA GLY A 20 -0.52 6.39 -5.41
C GLY A 20 -1.05 6.74 -6.80
N GLY A 21 -2.21 6.20 -7.18
CA GLY A 21 -2.86 6.54 -8.43
C GLY A 21 -3.26 8.01 -8.49
N THR A 22 -3.90 8.54 -7.44
CA THR A 22 -4.22 9.96 -7.38
C THR A 22 -2.95 10.81 -7.38
N LEU A 23 -1.88 10.37 -6.70
CA LEU A 23 -0.62 11.13 -6.64
C LEU A 23 0.00 11.27 -8.02
N VAL A 24 0.03 10.18 -8.80
CA VAL A 24 0.56 10.19 -10.16
C VAL A 24 -0.30 11.07 -11.08
N ILE A 25 -1.62 10.97 -10.99
CA ILE A 25 -2.54 11.76 -11.82
C ILE A 25 -2.38 13.25 -11.53
N VAL A 26 -2.44 13.64 -10.25
CA VAL A 26 -2.37 15.05 -9.87
C VAL A 26 -0.99 15.63 -10.18
N TYR A 27 0.09 14.91 -9.84
CA TYR A 27 1.45 15.34 -10.19
C TYR A 27 1.63 15.53 -11.70
N SER A 28 1.05 14.65 -12.52
CA SER A 28 1.12 14.78 -13.98
C SER A 28 0.33 15.97 -14.54
N GLN A 29 -0.73 16.39 -13.85
CA GLN A 29 -1.60 17.49 -14.31
C GLN A 29 -1.17 18.85 -13.79
N THR A 30 -0.74 18.94 -12.53
CA THR A 30 -0.46 20.20 -11.84
C THR A 30 1.03 20.41 -11.54
N GLY A 31 1.84 19.34 -11.58
CA GLY A 31 3.22 19.36 -11.10
C GLY A 31 3.34 19.42 -9.57
N GLU A 32 2.23 19.43 -8.84
CA GLU A 32 2.22 19.51 -7.39
C GLU A 32 2.24 18.12 -6.75
N VAL A 33 2.99 17.99 -5.66
CA VAL A 33 3.04 16.76 -4.88
C VAL A 33 2.20 16.93 -3.63
N LEU A 34 1.07 16.21 -3.55
CA LEU A 34 0.20 16.20 -2.38
C LEU A 34 0.83 15.33 -1.29
N MET A 35 1.30 15.96 -0.21
CA MET A 35 1.97 15.26 0.89
C MET A 35 1.06 14.22 1.57
N ASP A 36 -0.22 14.51 1.69
CA ASP A 36 -1.24 13.57 2.16
C ASP A 36 -1.27 12.27 1.32
N GLN A 37 -1.11 12.38 0.00
CA GLN A 37 -1.06 11.22 -0.89
C GLN A 37 0.27 10.48 -0.85
N VAL A 38 1.38 11.18 -0.65
CA VAL A 38 2.70 10.56 -0.40
C VAL A 38 2.65 9.71 0.87
N ILE A 39 2.10 10.26 1.95
CA ILE A 39 1.99 9.56 3.24
C ILE A 39 1.07 8.35 3.10
N GLY A 40 -0.11 8.51 2.49
CA GLY A 40 -1.06 7.42 2.25
C GLY A 40 -0.47 6.28 1.42
N THR A 41 0.25 6.62 0.34
CA THR A 41 0.93 5.63 -0.51
C THR A 41 2.03 4.90 0.27
N SER A 42 2.81 5.63 1.05
CA SER A 42 3.90 5.07 1.86
C SER A 42 3.38 4.08 2.91
N ILE A 43 2.28 4.40 3.58
CA ILE A 43 1.60 3.50 4.53
C ILE A 43 1.13 2.23 3.80
N GLY A 44 0.53 2.37 2.61
CA GLY A 44 0.14 1.24 1.78
C GLY A 44 1.31 0.31 1.43
N VAL A 45 2.46 0.88 1.05
CA VAL A 45 3.68 0.12 0.74
C VAL A 45 4.20 -0.63 1.96
N VAL A 46 4.30 0.03 3.12
CA VAL A 46 4.75 -0.61 4.37
C VAL A 46 3.83 -1.77 4.76
N LEU A 47 2.51 -1.59 4.64
CA LEU A 47 1.53 -2.64 4.90
C LEU A 47 1.69 -3.82 3.94
N LEU A 48 1.93 -3.56 2.64
CA LEU A 48 2.13 -4.61 1.65
C LEU A 48 3.40 -5.41 1.93
N ILE A 49 4.52 -4.74 2.20
CA ILE A 49 5.80 -5.36 2.53
C ILE A 49 5.69 -6.19 3.81
N GLY A 50 5.14 -5.61 4.88
CA GLY A 50 4.93 -6.32 6.14
C GLY A 50 4.05 -7.57 5.96
N SER A 51 2.97 -7.46 5.18
CA SER A 51 2.10 -8.59 4.86
C SER A 51 2.82 -9.67 4.03
N PHE A 52 3.71 -9.26 3.13
CA PHE A 52 4.49 -10.18 2.30
C PHE A 52 5.54 -10.94 3.11
N ILE A 53 6.28 -10.25 3.98
CA ILE A 53 7.23 -10.85 4.91
C ILE A 53 6.51 -11.85 5.82
N TRP A 54 5.37 -11.47 6.41
CA TRP A 54 4.58 -12.36 7.25
C TRP A 54 4.18 -13.64 6.52
N ARG A 55 3.75 -13.52 5.26
CA ARG A 55 3.37 -14.68 4.44
C ARG A 55 4.55 -15.60 4.13
N MET A 56 5.74 -15.04 3.93
CA MET A 56 6.96 -15.83 3.70
C MET A 56 7.36 -16.59 4.97
N VAL A 57 7.38 -15.93 6.12
CA VAL A 57 7.72 -16.56 7.41
C VAL A 57 6.75 -17.71 7.72
N LYS A 58 5.44 -17.47 7.59
CA LYS A 58 4.42 -18.48 7.86
C LYS A 58 4.42 -19.67 6.87
N ARG A 59 5.06 -19.53 5.70
CA ARG A 59 5.21 -20.62 4.73
C ARG A 59 6.45 -21.47 4.99
N SER A 60 7.37 -20.97 5.83
CA SER A 60 8.61 -21.65 6.20
C SER A 60 8.48 -22.50 7.47
N GLU A 61 7.35 -22.42 8.17
CA GLU A 61 6.91 -23.34 9.23
C GLU A 61 6.00 -24.42 8.64
#